data_AF-A0A956QH63-F1
#
_entry.id   AF-A0A956QH63-F1
#
_cell.length_a   1.000
_cell.length_b   1.000
_cell.length_c   1.000
_cell.angle_alpha   90.00
_cell.angle_beta   90.00
_cell.angle_gamma   90.00
#
_symmetry.space_group_name_H-M   'P 1'
#
loop_
_entity.id
_entity.type
_entity.pdbx_description
1 polymer ?
#
loop_
_entity_poly.entity_id
_entity_poly.type
_entity_poly.pdbx_seq_one_letter_code
_entity_poly.pdbx_strand_id
1 'polypeptide(L)'
;EEFERSRVETISGQEVVQYRGNLLPLIDLARQLGCGGGMQREVLHVLVFEREGRALGLVVEQILDVVEDELVIGRTGAEGFGVLGSGILCGKAVSVVDLEAVISSVQPGWLSSPNGNLKRSRRVLLAAAPSFTSALIRSHLETDGHRVYQVEQLEVAFSRVQDEAFDCLLLDPALSGSRRYLERHLELPSGVPVLALDHGERLPGVEVVGDTSRDGLLRHLEHICEGVPA
;
A
#
# COMPACT_ATOMS: atom_id res chain seq x y z
N GLU A 1 8.59 20.00 -12.06
CA GLU A 1 9.12 19.34 -13.27
C GLU A 1 8.21 19.61 -14.45
N GLU A 2 8.74 19.55 -15.68
CA GLU A 2 7.96 19.68 -16.92
C GLU A 2 8.19 18.47 -17.82
N PHE A 3 7.10 17.96 -18.41
CA PHE A 3 7.15 16.79 -19.29
C PHE A 3 6.33 17.04 -20.55
N GLU A 4 6.85 16.59 -21.70
CA GLU A 4 6.06 16.56 -22.94
C GLU A 4 4.97 15.48 -22.82
N ARG A 5 3.75 15.81 -23.24
CA ARG A 5 2.59 14.91 -23.25
C ARG A 5 2.83 13.63 -24.06
N SER A 6 3.66 13.72 -25.09
CA SER A 6 4.07 12.59 -25.94
C SER A 6 4.90 11.54 -25.20
N ARG A 7 5.52 11.90 -24.07
CA ARG A 7 6.29 10.98 -23.21
C ARG A 7 5.44 10.29 -22.16
N VAL A 8 4.18 10.69 -22.04
CA VAL A 8 3.26 10.04 -21.10
C VAL A 8 2.73 8.76 -21.73
N GLU A 9 2.94 7.68 -21.01
CA GLU A 9 2.50 6.34 -21.36
C GLU A 9 1.33 5.93 -20.45
N THR A 10 0.57 4.92 -20.85
CA THR A 10 -0.49 4.34 -20.02
C THR A 10 -0.19 2.88 -19.75
N ILE A 11 -0.05 2.51 -18.48
CA ILE A 11 0.24 1.15 -18.03
C ILE A 11 -0.86 0.74 -17.05
N SER A 12 -1.56 -0.35 -17.34
CA SER A 12 -2.64 -0.87 -16.49
C SER A 12 -3.71 0.17 -16.11
N GLY A 13 -4.01 1.10 -17.03
CA GLY A 13 -4.97 2.18 -16.80
C GLY A 13 -4.43 3.37 -16.01
N GLN A 14 -3.16 3.35 -15.59
CA GLN A 14 -2.47 4.46 -14.93
C GLN A 14 -1.59 5.21 -15.92
N GLU A 15 -1.65 6.54 -15.89
CA GLU A 15 -0.78 7.40 -16.71
C GLU A 15 0.58 7.55 -16.01
N VAL A 16 1.67 7.36 -16.75
CA VAL A 16 3.04 7.33 -16.21
C VAL A 16 4.01 8.05 -17.15
N VAL A 17 5.13 8.51 -16.61
CA VAL A 17 6.27 9.01 -17.39
C VAL A 17 7.58 8.42 -16.87
N GLN A 18 8.57 8.23 -17.73
CA GLN A 18 9.89 7.82 -17.28
C GLN A 18 10.61 9.00 -16.60
N TYR A 19 11.03 8.80 -15.36
CA TYR A 19 11.70 9.81 -14.54
C TYR A 19 12.81 9.17 -13.71
N ARG A 20 14.05 9.66 -13.88
CA ARG A 20 15.25 9.17 -13.16
C ARG A 20 15.42 7.64 -13.18
N GLY A 21 15.14 7.02 -14.33
CA GLY A 21 15.27 5.56 -14.52
C GLY A 21 14.13 4.72 -13.93
N ASN A 22 13.09 5.35 -13.36
CA ASN A 22 11.90 4.70 -12.86
C ASN A 22 10.64 5.21 -13.58
N LEU A 23 9.51 4.54 -13.36
CA LEU A 23 8.20 5.04 -13.78
C LEU A 23 7.64 5.96 -12.70
N LEU A 24 7.27 7.17 -13.08
CA LEU A 24 6.58 8.15 -12.25
C LEU A 24 5.08 8.14 -12.60
N PRO A 25 4.22 7.62 -11.71
CA PRO A 25 2.78 7.70 -11.88
C PRO A 25 2.32 9.16 -11.86
N LEU A 26 1.39 9.50 -12.75
CA LEU A 26 0.82 10.83 -12.89
C LEU A 26 -0.65 10.84 -12.45
N ILE A 27 -1.01 11.82 -11.63
CA ILE A 27 -2.38 12.10 -11.21
C ILE A 27 -2.76 13.48 -11.75
N ASP A 28 -3.76 13.54 -12.62
CA ASP A 28 -4.37 14.80 -13.08
C ASP A 28 -5.20 15.42 -11.95
N LEU A 29 -4.64 16.45 -11.31
CA LEU A 29 -5.25 17.08 -10.13
C LEU A 29 -6.59 17.73 -10.46
N ALA A 30 -6.67 18.39 -11.63
CA ALA A 30 -7.89 19.05 -12.07
C ALA A 30 -9.02 18.01 -12.22
N ARG A 31 -8.73 16.89 -12.88
CA ARG A 31 -9.67 15.76 -13.01
C ARG A 31 -10.16 15.24 -11.66
N GLN A 32 -9.27 15.10 -10.66
CA GLN A 32 -9.66 14.61 -9.33
C GLN A 32 -10.52 15.59 -8.55
N LEU A 33 -10.30 16.90 -8.72
CA LEU A 33 -11.09 17.95 -8.07
C LEU A 33 -12.40 18.25 -8.82
N GLY A 34 -12.69 17.56 -9.92
CA GLY A 34 -13.84 17.84 -10.78
C GLY A 34 -13.71 19.15 -11.56
N CYS A 35 -12.52 19.76 -11.57
CA CYS A 35 -12.18 20.90 -12.40
C CYS A 35 -11.78 20.35 -13.78
N GLY A 36 -12.59 20.56 -14.82
CA GLY A 36 -12.29 19.98 -16.13
C GLY A 36 -10.91 20.37 -16.66
N GLY A 37 -10.13 19.38 -17.13
CA GLY A 37 -8.92 19.56 -17.94
C GLY A 37 -7.60 19.69 -17.18
N GLY A 38 -6.65 18.77 -17.43
CA GLY A 38 -5.25 18.88 -17.00
C GLY A 38 -4.25 18.28 -18.00
N MET A 39 -4.59 17.18 -18.68
CA MET A 39 -3.69 16.49 -19.62
C MET A 39 -3.89 16.77 -21.12
N GLN A 40 -4.61 17.83 -21.51
CA GLN A 40 -4.83 18.19 -22.92
C GLN A 40 -3.70 19.05 -23.52
N ARG A 41 -2.69 19.41 -22.73
CA ARG A 41 -1.59 20.31 -23.14
C ARG A 41 -0.41 19.53 -23.68
N GLU A 42 0.36 20.16 -24.58
CA GLU A 42 1.60 19.57 -25.10
C GLU A 42 2.69 19.45 -24.04
N VAL A 43 2.75 20.41 -23.11
CA VAL A 43 3.65 20.40 -21.95
C VAL A 43 2.82 20.30 -20.68
N LEU A 44 3.21 19.36 -19.82
CA LEU A 44 2.60 19.09 -18.53
C LEU A 44 3.50 19.65 -17.42
N HIS A 45 2.93 20.49 -16.55
CA HIS A 45 3.59 20.90 -15.31
C HIS A 45 3.28 19.88 -14.23
N VAL A 46 4.32 19.34 -13.60
CA VAL A 46 4.20 18.22 -12.66
C VAL A 46 4.91 18.56 -11.34
N LEU A 47 4.15 18.51 -10.25
CA LEU A 47 4.67 18.51 -8.89
C LEU A 47 5.07 17.09 -8.53
N VAL A 48 6.37 16.85 -8.34
CA VAL A 48 6.89 15.52 -8.00
C VAL A 48 7.00 15.40 -6.49
N PHE A 49 6.28 14.44 -5.93
CA PHE A 49 6.38 14.05 -4.52
C PHE A 49 7.22 12.79 -4.41
N GLU A 50 8.14 12.77 -3.46
CA GLU A 50 9.00 11.62 -3.20
C GLU A 50 8.94 11.29 -1.71
N ARG A 51 8.68 10.03 -1.38
CA ARG A 51 8.62 9.52 -0.01
C ARG A 51 9.11 8.09 0.03
N GLU A 52 10.13 7.81 0.83
CA GLU A 52 10.66 6.46 1.06
C GLU A 52 10.96 5.68 -0.25
N GLY A 53 11.53 6.35 -1.24
CA GLY A 53 11.85 5.75 -2.55
C GLY A 53 10.66 5.54 -3.48
N ARG A 54 9.46 5.96 -3.09
CA ARG A 54 8.27 6.03 -3.95
C ARG A 54 8.09 7.46 -4.44
N ALA A 55 7.84 7.62 -5.74
CA ALA A 55 7.57 8.91 -6.35
C ALA A 55 6.20 8.95 -7.01
N LEU A 56 5.57 10.12 -7.05
CA LEU A 56 4.34 10.40 -7.79
C LEU A 56 4.39 11.82 -8.35
N GLY A 57 3.77 12.05 -9.50
CA GLY A 57 3.59 13.37 -10.09
C GLY A 57 2.14 13.83 -10.03
N LEU A 58 1.87 15.00 -9.46
CA LEU A 58 0.60 15.70 -9.64
C LEU A 58 0.70 16.62 -10.85
N VAL A 59 -0.09 16.35 -11.88
CA VAL A 59 -0.20 17.20 -13.06
C VAL A 59 -1.07 18.39 -12.71
N VAL A 60 -0.54 19.59 -12.91
CA VAL A 60 -1.21 20.86 -12.67
C VAL A 60 -1.18 21.73 -13.91
N GLU A 61 -2.05 22.74 -13.93
CA GLU A 61 -2.11 23.68 -15.03
C GLU A 61 -0.81 24.48 -15.17
N GLN A 62 -0.32 25.02 -14.06
CA GLN A 62 0.86 25.86 -13.96
C GLN A 62 1.25 26.00 -12.48
N ILE A 63 2.54 26.20 -12.22
CA ILE A 63 3.06 26.55 -10.89
C ILE A 63 3.35 28.05 -10.94
N LEU A 64 2.58 28.85 -10.20
CA LEU A 64 2.69 30.31 -10.26
C LEU A 64 3.91 30.80 -9.48
N ASP A 65 3.99 30.47 -8.19
CA ASP A 65 5.09 30.83 -7.31
C ASP A 65 4.98 30.09 -5.96
N VAL A 66 6.02 30.18 -5.13
CA VAL A 66 6.00 29.79 -3.72
C VAL A 66 6.08 31.04 -2.86
N VAL A 67 5.10 31.24 -1.98
CA VAL A 67 5.01 32.42 -1.11
C VAL A 67 4.96 32.01 0.36
N GLU A 68 5.55 32.84 1.23
CA GLU A 68 5.42 32.74 2.69
C GLU A 68 4.42 33.81 3.15
N ASP A 69 3.24 33.38 3.60
CA ASP A 69 2.17 34.27 4.08
C ASP A 69 1.31 33.53 5.11
N GLU A 70 0.64 34.26 6.00
CA GLU A 70 -0.28 33.68 6.97
C GLU A 70 -1.64 33.41 6.30
N LEU A 71 -1.90 32.15 5.98
CA LEU A 71 -3.18 31.75 5.39
C LEU A 71 -4.20 31.39 6.49
N VAL A 72 -5.22 32.23 6.64
CA VAL A 72 -6.41 31.89 7.45
C VAL A 72 -7.38 31.07 6.59
N ILE A 73 -7.52 29.80 6.91
CA ILE A 73 -8.42 28.88 6.21
C ILE A 73 -9.81 28.98 6.83
N GLY A 74 -10.77 29.47 6.04
CA GLY A 74 -12.19 29.47 6.36
C GLY A 74 -12.91 28.30 5.70
N ARG A 75 -13.94 27.77 6.37
CA ARG A 75 -14.81 26.73 5.82
C ARG A 75 -16.05 27.36 5.20
N THR A 76 -16.07 27.48 3.89
CA THR A 76 -17.23 28.01 3.16
C THR A 76 -18.03 26.85 2.59
N GLY A 77 -18.96 26.30 3.39
CA GLY A 77 -20.20 25.53 3.11
C GLY A 77 -20.34 24.53 1.94
N ALA A 78 -19.52 24.58 0.90
CA ALA A 78 -19.49 23.73 -0.27
C ALA A 78 -18.02 23.38 -0.57
N GLU A 79 -17.40 22.60 0.31
CA GLU A 79 -16.08 22.01 0.07
C GLU A 79 -16.30 20.72 -0.74
N GLY A 80 -15.85 20.72 -2.01
CA GLY A 80 -15.83 19.53 -2.85
C GLY A 80 -14.78 18.52 -2.37
N PHE A 81 -14.83 17.30 -2.90
CA PHE A 81 -13.82 16.28 -2.61
C PHE A 81 -12.39 16.82 -2.87
N GLY A 82 -11.47 16.60 -1.92
CA GLY A 82 -10.07 17.00 -2.07
C GLY A 82 -9.75 18.46 -1.74
N VAL A 83 -10.64 19.18 -1.04
CA VAL A 83 -10.41 20.58 -0.60
C VAL A 83 -10.56 20.69 0.92
N LEU A 84 -9.52 21.18 1.61
CA LEU A 84 -9.52 21.41 3.06
C LEU A 84 -10.30 22.65 3.47
N GLY A 85 -10.37 23.64 2.58
CA GLY A 85 -11.07 24.89 2.79
C GLY A 85 -10.62 25.97 1.82
N SER A 86 -11.04 27.20 2.07
CA SER A 86 -10.67 28.37 1.25
C SER A 86 -10.11 29.49 2.11
N GLY A 87 -9.23 30.30 1.55
CA GLY A 87 -8.61 31.42 2.24
C GLY A 87 -8.28 32.56 1.29
N ILE A 88 -7.65 33.60 1.83
CA ILE A 88 -7.13 34.71 1.04
C ILE A 88 -5.61 34.65 1.12
N LEU A 89 -4.95 34.53 -0.03
CA LEU A 89 -3.51 34.54 -0.17
C LEU A 89 -3.11 35.67 -1.12
N CYS A 90 -2.25 36.58 -0.68
CA CYS A 90 -1.85 37.75 -1.47
C CYS A 90 -3.04 38.52 -2.09
N GLY A 91 -4.14 38.67 -1.33
CA GLY A 91 -5.36 39.36 -1.76
C GLY A 91 -6.22 38.60 -2.78
N LYS A 92 -5.90 37.34 -3.08
CA LYS A 92 -6.70 36.47 -3.96
C LYS A 92 -7.36 35.35 -3.15
N ALA A 93 -8.61 35.03 -3.49
CA ALA A 93 -9.27 33.85 -2.95
C ALA A 93 -8.62 32.59 -3.52
N VAL A 94 -8.21 31.68 -2.64
CA VAL A 94 -7.57 30.40 -3.00
C VAL A 94 -8.23 29.25 -2.26
N SER A 95 -8.27 28.08 -2.87
CA SER A 95 -8.66 26.84 -2.21
C SER A 95 -7.43 26.07 -1.79
N VAL A 96 -7.45 25.57 -0.55
CA VAL A 96 -6.40 24.69 -0.02
C VAL A 96 -6.78 23.26 -0.37
N VAL A 97 -5.94 22.61 -1.18
CA VAL A 97 -6.18 21.24 -1.63
C VAL A 97 -5.73 20.25 -0.56
N ASP A 98 -6.58 19.29 -0.25
CA ASP A 98 -6.23 18.11 0.53
C ASP A 98 -5.50 17.11 -0.39
N LEU A 99 -4.18 17.28 -0.51
CA LEU A 99 -3.36 16.38 -1.31
C LEU A 99 -3.41 14.94 -0.77
N GLU A 100 -3.66 14.75 0.53
CA GLU A 100 -3.71 13.42 1.12
C GLU A 100 -4.94 12.64 0.67
N ALA A 101 -6.11 13.27 0.74
CA ALA A 101 -7.35 12.71 0.22
C ALA A 101 -7.26 12.43 -1.29
N VAL A 102 -6.68 13.36 -2.06
CA VAL A 102 -6.56 13.21 -3.53
C VAL A 102 -5.62 12.07 -3.91
N ILE A 103 -4.46 11.95 -3.27
CA ILE A 103 -3.51 10.88 -3.60
C ILE A 103 -4.09 9.53 -3.18
N SER A 104 -4.71 9.46 -2.00
CA SER A 104 -5.25 8.21 -1.46
C SER A 104 -6.46 7.67 -2.23
N SER A 105 -7.20 8.51 -2.96
CA SER A 105 -8.31 8.05 -3.80
C SER A 105 -7.86 7.38 -5.10
N VAL A 106 -6.66 7.69 -5.59
CA VAL A 106 -6.10 7.13 -6.83
C VAL A 106 -5.07 6.05 -6.55
N GLN A 107 -4.25 6.24 -5.51
CA GLN A 107 -3.25 5.28 -5.04
C GLN A 107 -3.38 5.09 -3.53
N PRO A 108 -4.30 4.22 -3.08
CA PRO A 108 -4.40 3.83 -1.69
C PRO A 108 -3.04 3.35 -1.16
N GLY A 109 -2.64 3.80 0.03
CA GLY A 109 -1.38 3.37 0.66
C GLY A 109 -0.10 4.03 0.14
N TRP A 110 -0.16 4.95 -0.82
CA TRP A 110 1.02 5.72 -1.26
C TRP A 110 1.56 6.64 -0.16
N LEU A 111 0.65 7.36 0.53
CA LEU A 111 0.98 8.25 1.64
C LEU A 111 1.18 7.57 2.98
N SER A 112 0.82 6.29 3.08
CA SER A 112 1.19 5.51 4.24
C SER A 112 2.71 5.37 4.26
N SER A 113 3.38 6.19 5.07
CA SER A 113 4.62 5.71 5.66
C SER A 113 4.28 4.47 6.49
N PRO A 114 5.14 3.44 6.54
CA PRO A 114 5.12 2.41 7.56
C PRO A 114 5.36 2.97 8.99
N ASN A 115 5.22 4.28 9.22
CA ASN A 115 5.43 4.98 10.49
C ASN A 115 4.16 5.66 11.04
N GLY A 116 2.96 5.26 10.60
CA GLY A 116 1.71 5.50 11.37
C GLY A 116 1.59 4.62 12.63
N ASN A 117 2.44 3.61 12.73
CA ASN A 117 2.76 2.83 13.93
C ASN A 117 4.17 2.33 13.61
N LEU A 118 5.15 2.41 14.51
CA LEU A 118 6.49 1.84 14.24
C LEU A 118 6.31 0.38 13.80
N LYS A 119 6.39 0.09 12.50
CA LYS A 119 6.23 -1.27 11.98
C LYS A 119 7.35 -2.10 12.56
N ARG A 120 7.07 -2.85 13.63
CA ARG A 120 8.03 -3.77 14.22
C ARG A 120 8.51 -4.67 13.10
N SER A 121 9.82 -4.83 12.91
CA SER A 121 10.38 -5.83 12.01
C SER A 121 9.98 -7.21 12.51
N ARG A 122 8.83 -7.70 12.06
CA ARG A 122 8.25 -8.99 12.46
C ARG A 122 9.02 -10.14 11.82
N ARG A 123 9.18 -11.24 12.57
CA ARG A 123 9.68 -12.53 12.09
C ARG A 123 8.49 -13.35 11.60
N VAL A 124 8.41 -13.54 10.29
CA VAL A 124 7.33 -14.26 9.62
C VAL A 124 7.85 -15.61 9.14
N LEU A 125 7.17 -16.70 9.52
CA LEU A 125 7.45 -18.03 8.98
C LEU A 125 6.48 -18.31 7.83
N LEU A 126 6.99 -18.51 6.61
CA LEU A 126 6.24 -18.83 5.42
C LEU A 126 6.37 -20.32 5.11
N ALA A 127 5.31 -21.10 5.34
CA ALA A 127 5.22 -22.49 4.93
C ALA A 127 4.71 -22.56 3.48
N ALA A 128 5.63 -22.56 2.52
CA ALA A 128 5.31 -22.52 1.10
C ALA A 128 6.31 -23.35 0.27
N ALA A 129 5.80 -24.01 -0.77
CA ALA A 129 6.65 -24.63 -1.78
C ALA A 129 7.32 -23.53 -2.62
N PRO A 130 8.57 -23.71 -3.07
CA PRO A 130 9.24 -22.75 -3.93
C PRO A 130 8.45 -22.54 -5.22
N SER A 131 7.87 -21.37 -5.36
CA SER A 131 7.01 -20.99 -6.48
C SER A 131 7.08 -19.48 -6.70
N PHE A 132 6.63 -19.02 -7.88
CA PHE A 132 6.53 -17.59 -8.16
C PHE A 132 5.68 -16.85 -7.12
N THR A 133 4.55 -17.42 -6.70
CA THR A 133 3.67 -16.87 -5.67
C THR A 133 4.40 -16.69 -4.34
N SER A 134 5.09 -17.74 -3.86
CA SER A 134 5.87 -17.67 -2.62
C SER A 134 6.99 -16.62 -2.69
N ALA A 135 7.63 -16.47 -3.85
CA ALA A 135 8.68 -15.47 -4.07
C ALA A 135 8.11 -14.05 -4.05
N LEU A 136 6.94 -13.82 -4.65
CA LEU A 136 6.23 -12.54 -4.56
C LEU A 136 5.86 -12.21 -3.12
N ILE A 137 5.23 -13.15 -2.40
CA ILE A 137 4.80 -12.92 -1.00
C ILE A 137 6.01 -12.58 -0.13
N ARG A 138 7.08 -13.36 -0.25
CA ARG A 138 8.35 -13.09 0.45
C ARG A 138 8.87 -11.68 0.11
N SER A 139 8.97 -11.34 -1.17
CA SER A 139 9.47 -10.04 -1.62
C SER A 139 8.65 -8.89 -1.06
N HIS A 140 7.31 -9.00 -1.03
CA HIS A 140 6.44 -7.96 -0.49
C HIS A 140 6.66 -7.73 1.01
N LEU A 141 6.82 -8.81 1.77
CA LEU A 141 7.06 -8.75 3.22
C LEU A 141 8.45 -8.23 3.56
N GLU A 142 9.47 -8.67 2.84
CA GLU A 142 10.86 -8.21 3.05
C GLU A 142 11.02 -6.74 2.69
N THR A 143 10.38 -6.30 1.60
CA THR A 143 10.37 -4.87 1.18
C THR A 143 9.71 -3.98 2.23
N ASP A 144 8.78 -4.53 3.00
CA ASP A 144 8.08 -3.84 4.08
C ASP A 144 8.84 -3.90 5.43
N GLY A 145 10.03 -4.52 5.46
CA GLY A 145 10.93 -4.56 6.61
C GLY A 145 10.76 -5.78 7.51
N HIS A 146 9.93 -6.76 7.13
CA HIS A 146 9.78 -8.01 7.86
C HIS A 146 10.90 -9.01 7.54
N ARG A 147 11.23 -9.88 8.49
CA ARG A 147 12.18 -10.98 8.31
C ARG A 147 11.40 -12.25 7.98
N VAL A 148 11.49 -12.71 6.74
CA VAL A 148 10.75 -13.89 6.27
C VAL A 148 11.65 -15.12 6.28
N TYR A 149 11.15 -16.21 6.84
CA TYR A 149 11.81 -17.52 6.87
C TYR A 149 10.92 -18.49 6.12
N GLN A 150 11.42 -19.15 5.08
CA GLN A 150 10.61 -20.12 4.32
C GLN A 150 10.93 -21.55 4.75
N VAL A 151 9.87 -22.37 4.81
CA VAL A 151 9.94 -23.81 5.01
C VAL A 151 9.01 -24.50 4.01
N GLU A 152 9.39 -25.67 3.55
CA GLU A 152 8.66 -26.43 2.51
C GLU A 152 7.80 -27.56 3.09
N GLN A 153 7.81 -27.71 4.43
CA GLN A 153 7.11 -28.77 5.15
C GLN A 153 6.42 -28.18 6.37
N LEU A 154 5.16 -28.56 6.59
CA LEU A 154 4.36 -28.08 7.72
C LEU A 154 4.89 -28.57 9.06
N GLU A 155 5.38 -29.80 9.11
CA GLU A 155 5.98 -30.39 10.30
C GLU A 155 7.14 -29.52 10.81
N VAL A 156 7.99 -29.07 9.88
CA VAL A 156 9.12 -28.18 10.16
C VAL A 156 8.61 -26.81 10.57
N ALA A 157 7.55 -26.30 9.92
CA ALA A 157 6.96 -25.02 10.28
C ALA A 157 6.49 -25.02 11.75
N PHE A 158 5.70 -26.02 12.13
CA PHE A 158 5.14 -26.14 13.47
C PHE A 158 6.23 -26.35 14.54
N SER A 159 7.22 -27.21 14.29
CA SER A 159 8.36 -27.38 15.20
C SER A 159 9.11 -26.06 15.41
N ARG A 160 9.39 -25.31 14.34
CA ARG A 160 10.11 -24.03 14.45
C ARG A 160 9.31 -22.95 15.18
N VAL A 161 7.99 -22.92 15.03
CA VAL A 161 7.15 -21.97 15.78
C VAL A 161 7.10 -22.31 17.28
N GLN A 162 7.27 -23.58 17.64
CA GLN A 162 7.38 -24.00 19.05
C GLN A 162 8.76 -23.70 19.65
N ASP A 163 9.82 -23.88 18.87
CA ASP A 163 11.20 -23.75 19.34
C ASP A 163 11.76 -22.32 19.22
N GLU A 164 11.25 -21.52 18.28
CA GLU A 164 11.71 -20.17 18.01
C GLU A 164 10.56 -19.15 18.04
N ALA A 165 10.87 -17.91 18.46
CA ALA A 165 9.89 -16.83 18.48
C ALA A 165 9.60 -16.30 17.07
N PHE A 166 8.39 -16.55 16.57
CA PHE A 166 7.83 -15.94 15.37
C PHE A 166 6.59 -15.11 15.71
N ASP A 167 6.37 -14.03 14.99
CA ASP A 167 5.19 -13.17 15.17
C ASP A 167 3.96 -13.73 14.44
N CYS A 168 4.16 -14.49 13.35
CA CYS A 168 3.08 -15.19 12.65
C CYS A 168 3.60 -16.34 11.76
N LEU A 169 2.70 -17.27 11.46
CA LEU A 169 2.88 -18.34 10.47
C LEU A 169 1.94 -18.12 9.28
N LEU A 170 2.50 -17.94 8.08
CA LEU A 170 1.77 -17.90 6.81
C LEU A 170 1.81 -19.27 6.14
N LEU A 171 0.65 -19.82 5.82
CA LEU A 171 0.48 -21.09 5.13
C LEU A 171 0.10 -20.83 3.67
N ASP A 172 0.95 -21.28 2.74
CA ASP A 172 0.64 -21.24 1.31
C ASP A 172 -0.22 -22.46 0.92
N PRO A 173 -1.35 -22.24 0.21
CA PRO A 173 -2.25 -23.29 -0.24
C PRO A 173 -1.58 -24.30 -1.17
N ALA A 174 -0.53 -23.90 -1.89
CA ALA A 174 0.23 -24.78 -2.79
C ALA A 174 1.05 -25.84 -2.03
N LEU A 175 1.14 -25.75 -0.70
CA LEU A 175 1.84 -26.76 0.11
C LEU A 175 1.03 -28.06 0.16
N SER A 176 1.43 -29.02 -0.67
CA SER A 176 0.88 -30.38 -0.74
C SER A 176 0.78 -31.02 0.66
N GLY A 177 -0.37 -31.59 1.00
CA GLY A 177 -0.56 -32.33 2.26
C GLY A 177 -1.00 -31.47 3.46
N SER A 178 -1.12 -30.16 3.29
CA SER A 178 -1.57 -29.22 4.32
C SER A 178 -2.89 -29.58 4.96
N ARG A 179 -3.87 -29.95 4.14
CA ARG A 179 -5.18 -30.42 4.57
C ARG A 179 -5.09 -31.63 5.52
N ARG A 180 -4.42 -32.70 5.10
CA ARG A 180 -4.35 -33.96 5.87
C ARG A 180 -3.54 -33.81 7.16
N TYR A 181 -2.56 -32.90 7.16
CA TYR A 181 -1.76 -32.58 8.34
C TYR A 181 -2.59 -31.80 9.36
N LEU A 182 -3.23 -30.70 8.94
CA LEU A 182 -4.06 -29.84 9.79
C LEU A 182 -5.31 -30.58 10.32
N GLU A 183 -5.95 -31.42 9.51
CA GLU A 183 -7.09 -32.26 9.94
C GLU A 183 -6.70 -33.31 10.99
N ARG A 184 -5.42 -33.73 11.02
CA ARG A 184 -4.92 -34.77 11.96
C ARG A 184 -4.27 -34.20 13.21
N HIS A 185 -3.77 -32.96 13.17
CA HIS A 185 -2.96 -32.35 14.22
C HIS A 185 -3.54 -30.98 14.60
N LEU A 186 -4.81 -30.95 14.99
CA LEU A 186 -5.63 -29.76 15.29
C LEU A 186 -5.15 -28.92 16.50
N GLU A 187 -3.86 -28.98 16.83
CA GLU A 187 -3.21 -28.16 17.85
C GLU A 187 -2.35 -27.12 17.12
N LEU A 188 -2.99 -26.01 16.76
CA LEU A 188 -2.26 -24.83 16.29
C LEU A 188 -1.26 -24.39 17.37
N PRO A 189 -0.08 -23.87 16.99
CA PRO A 189 0.89 -23.41 17.97
C PRO A 189 0.25 -22.35 18.89
N SER A 190 0.27 -22.60 20.20
CA SER A 190 -0.35 -21.68 21.16
C SER A 190 0.40 -20.34 21.17
N GLY A 191 -0.32 -19.25 20.89
CA GLY A 191 0.22 -17.89 21.01
C GLY A 191 0.93 -17.34 19.77
N VAL A 192 1.06 -18.12 18.69
CA VAL A 192 1.51 -17.58 17.39
C VAL A 192 0.35 -17.67 16.40
N PRO A 193 -0.08 -16.54 15.85
CA PRO A 193 -1.20 -16.54 14.94
C PRO A 193 -0.85 -17.20 13.61
N VAL A 194 -1.83 -17.90 13.04
CA VAL A 194 -1.70 -18.66 11.80
C VAL A 194 -2.63 -18.08 10.75
N LEU A 195 -2.05 -17.67 9.62
CA LEU A 195 -2.76 -17.17 8.44
C LEU A 195 -2.66 -18.21 7.32
N ALA A 196 -3.79 -18.57 6.73
CA ALA A 196 -3.82 -19.34 5.49
C ALA A 196 -4.08 -18.42 4.30
N LEU A 197 -3.23 -18.50 3.30
CA LEU A 197 -3.43 -17.86 2.01
C LEU A 197 -4.47 -18.70 1.24
N ASP A 198 -5.42 -18.04 0.58
CA ASP A 198 -6.71 -18.61 0.16
C ASP A 198 -6.71 -20.05 -0.42
N HIS A 199 -7.52 -20.91 0.21
CA HIS A 199 -8.26 -22.00 -0.42
C HIS A 199 -9.63 -22.19 0.28
N GLY A 200 -10.57 -21.27 0.09
CA GLY A 200 -12.03 -21.50 0.05
C GLY A 200 -12.76 -22.10 1.27
N GLU A 201 -12.09 -22.66 2.27
CA GLU A 201 -12.68 -23.30 3.45
C GLU A 201 -11.98 -22.79 4.72
N ARG A 202 -12.77 -22.23 5.64
CA ARG A 202 -12.29 -21.74 6.94
C ARG A 202 -11.92 -22.90 7.85
N LEU A 203 -10.66 -22.98 8.27
CA LEU A 203 -10.24 -23.88 9.34
C LEU A 203 -10.46 -23.21 10.71
N PRO A 204 -10.86 -23.96 11.75
CA PRO A 204 -11.04 -23.40 13.10
C PRO A 204 -9.70 -22.83 13.62
N GLY A 205 -9.69 -21.55 14.00
CA GLY A 205 -8.51 -20.89 14.56
C GLY A 205 -7.47 -20.40 13.54
N VAL A 206 -7.72 -20.55 12.23
CA VAL A 206 -6.87 -20.04 11.15
C VAL A 206 -7.60 -18.92 10.44
N GLU A 207 -6.96 -17.76 10.33
CA GLU A 207 -7.51 -16.65 9.56
C GLU A 207 -7.18 -16.83 8.07
N VAL A 208 -8.18 -16.64 7.21
CA VAL A 208 -8.03 -16.83 5.77
C VAL A 208 -7.85 -15.48 5.09
N VAL A 209 -6.73 -15.33 4.38
CA VAL A 209 -6.42 -14.13 3.59
C VAL A 209 -6.87 -14.35 2.16
N GLY A 210 -8.03 -13.76 1.81
CA GLY A 210 -8.58 -13.81 0.44
C GLY A 210 -7.90 -12.84 -0.53
N ASP A 211 -7.31 -11.76 -0.01
CA ASP A 211 -6.61 -10.75 -0.80
C ASP A 211 -5.09 -10.95 -0.68
N THR A 212 -4.50 -11.67 -1.64
CA THR A 212 -3.06 -11.92 -1.72
C THR A 212 -2.28 -10.78 -2.37
N SER A 213 -2.92 -9.64 -2.65
CA SER A 213 -2.19 -8.42 -3.01
C SER A 213 -1.27 -7.98 -1.88
N ARG A 214 -0.25 -7.17 -2.21
CA ARG A 214 0.67 -6.59 -1.22
C ARG A 214 -0.09 -5.95 -0.06
N ASP A 215 -1.02 -5.04 -0.38
CA ASP A 215 -1.73 -4.26 0.63
C ASP A 215 -2.71 -5.13 1.42
N GLY A 216 -3.34 -6.12 0.76
CA GLY A 216 -4.19 -7.11 1.42
C GLY A 216 -3.45 -7.92 2.46
N LEU A 217 -2.28 -8.45 2.09
CA LEU A 217 -1.46 -9.31 2.93
C LEU A 217 -0.85 -8.55 4.11
N LEU A 218 -0.38 -7.32 3.89
CA LEU A 218 0.16 -6.45 4.94
C LEU A 218 -0.92 -6.05 5.95
N ARG A 219 -2.13 -5.72 5.47
CA ARG A 219 -3.27 -5.35 6.33
C ARG A 219 -3.66 -6.48 7.27
N HIS A 220 -3.76 -7.72 6.78
CA HIS A 220 -4.08 -8.87 7.62
C HIS A 220 -2.97 -9.19 8.63
N LEU A 221 -1.70 -8.99 8.26
CA LEU A 221 -0.59 -9.18 9.18
C LEU A 221 -0.57 -8.16 10.32
N GLU A 222 -0.84 -6.88 10.02
CA GLU A 222 -1.02 -5.85 11.04
C GLU A 222 -2.17 -6.21 11.98
N HIS A 223 -3.30 -6.59 11.41
CA HIS A 223 -4.52 -6.95 12.12
C HIS A 223 -4.30 -8.01 13.20
N ILE A 224 -3.78 -9.15 12.77
CA ILE A 224 -3.63 -10.36 13.58
C ILE A 224 -2.54 -10.21 14.64
N CYS A 225 -1.45 -9.55 14.31
CA CYS A 225 -0.33 -9.41 15.23
C CYS A 225 -0.57 -8.33 16.29
N GLU A 226 -1.52 -7.41 16.08
CA GLU A 226 -1.86 -6.34 17.03
C GLU A 226 -3.08 -6.67 17.89
N GLY A 227 -3.78 -7.77 17.61
CA GLY A 227 -4.93 -8.22 18.40
C GLY A 227 -6.14 -7.28 18.32
N VAL A 228 -6.20 -6.44 17.30
CA VAL A 228 -7.34 -5.56 17.00
C VAL A 228 -8.38 -6.40 16.24
N PRO A 229 -9.69 -6.38 16.58
CA PRO A 229 -10.71 -7.17 15.87
C PRO A 229 -11.12 -6.57 14.52
N ALA A 230 -11.41 -7.44 13.54
CA ALA A 230 -11.67 -7.10 12.12
C ALA A 230 -12.98 -6.37 11.89
#